data_AF-W4IH32-F1
#
_entry.id   AF-W4IH32-F1
#
_cell.length_a   1.000
_cell.length_b   1.000
_cell.length_c   1.000
_cell.angle_alpha   90.00
_cell.angle_beta   90.00
_cell.angle_gamma   90.00
#
_symmetry.space_group_name_H-M   'P 1'
#
loop_
_entity.id
_entity.type
_entity.pdbx_description
1 polymer ?
#
loop_
_entity_poly.entity_id
_entity_poly.type
_entity_poly.pdbx_seq_one_letter_code
_entity_poly.pdbx_strand_id
1 'polypeptide(L)'
;MCYYETHRIPTEKGYVNVYFEKQRRLYCLVHTTNNILQAHVYTFNDFKECEYKIDSLNILENEGNENHHQTNNNHSDSTNNEEKNNIESSNTNIFSYIKRGMYSFGNFNISVLYFLMNKHNMELQWVDNKEICQKLKDHKNSAILFNDEQLNDKTLIAFIINIVKLKFFDIYHHRHFYTIRKISDSWFKLDSSLNKPILLPTNKDVS
;
A
#
# COMPACT_ATOMS: atom_id res chain seq x y z
N MET A 1 16.63 -0.26 15.52
CA MET A 1 16.15 -1.57 15.04
C MET A 1 14.63 -1.57 14.96
N CYS A 2 14.06 -2.24 13.96
CA CYS A 2 12.65 -2.64 13.96
C CYS A 2 12.47 -3.72 15.03
N TYR A 3 11.30 -3.78 15.67
CA TYR A 3 11.00 -4.81 16.64
C TYR A 3 10.09 -5.84 15.98
N TYR A 4 10.59 -7.06 15.85
CA TYR A 4 9.82 -8.20 15.36
C TYR A 4 9.99 -9.37 16.30
N GLU A 5 8.91 -10.13 16.44
CA GLU A 5 8.89 -11.35 17.23
C GLU A 5 7.91 -12.35 16.64
N THR A 6 8.07 -13.62 17.01
CA THR A 6 7.13 -14.68 16.67
C THR A 6 6.26 -14.96 17.89
N HIS A 7 4.96 -14.75 17.76
CA HIS A 7 3.99 -15.06 18.80
C HIS A 7 3.42 -16.46 18.58
N ARG A 8 3.46 -17.29 19.62
CA ARG A 8 2.78 -18.58 19.63
C ARG A 8 1.37 -18.39 20.15
N ILE A 9 0.37 -18.47 19.27
CA ILE A 9 -1.04 -18.14 19.58
C ILE A 9 -1.89 -19.43 19.51
N PRO A 10 -2.68 -19.75 20.54
CA PRO A 10 -3.61 -20.88 20.49
C PRO A 10 -4.77 -20.59 19.53
N THR A 11 -5.16 -21.59 18.75
CA THR A 11 -6.32 -21.59 17.84
C THR A 11 -7.10 -22.89 18.01
N GLU A 12 -8.30 -23.00 17.43
CA GLU A 12 -9.06 -24.26 17.41
C GLU A 12 -8.27 -25.45 16.84
N LYS A 13 -7.35 -25.18 15.91
CA LYS A 13 -6.53 -26.18 15.21
C LYS A 13 -5.16 -26.42 15.87
N GLY A 14 -4.91 -25.83 17.03
CA GLY A 14 -3.64 -25.91 17.76
C GLY A 14 -2.88 -24.59 17.81
N TYR A 15 -1.59 -24.65 18.15
CA TYR A 15 -0.75 -23.45 18.25
C TYR A 15 -0.22 -23.02 16.89
N VAL A 16 -0.38 -21.74 16.58
CA VAL A 16 0.14 -21.11 15.37
C VAL A 16 1.25 -20.14 15.73
N ASN A 17 2.39 -20.24 15.04
CA ASN A 17 3.47 -19.29 15.14
C ASN A 17 3.19 -18.13 14.17
N VAL A 18 3.05 -16.92 14.69
CA VAL A 18 2.72 -15.72 13.93
C VAL A 18 3.86 -14.73 14.01
N TYR A 19 4.50 -14.47 12.89
CA TYR A 19 5.48 -13.38 12.77
C TYR A 19 4.77 -12.03 12.86
N PHE A 20 5.31 -11.13 13.67
CA PHE A 20 4.76 -9.80 13.86
C PHE A 20 5.84 -8.74 13.95
N GLU A 21 5.74 -7.74 13.08
CA GLU A 21 6.49 -6.50 13.13
C GLU A 21 5.67 -5.38 13.75
N LYS A 22 6.14 -4.91 14.91
CA LYS A 22 5.63 -3.70 15.53
C LYS A 22 6.24 -2.47 14.86
N GLN A 23 5.39 -1.49 14.58
CA GLN A 23 5.81 -0.29 13.89
C GLN A 23 6.72 0.57 14.76
N ARG A 24 7.71 1.16 14.09
CA ARG A 24 8.48 2.27 14.62
C ARG A 24 8.30 3.48 13.70
N ARG A 25 8.01 4.65 14.28
CA ARG A 25 7.73 5.89 13.52
C ARG A 25 6.48 5.73 12.64
N LEU A 26 6.50 6.22 11.39
CA LEU A 26 5.38 6.16 10.45
C LEU A 26 5.64 5.16 9.30
N TYR A 27 6.46 4.13 9.53
CA TYR A 27 6.84 3.11 8.53
C TYR A 27 5.77 2.00 8.37
N CYS A 28 4.49 2.34 8.50
CA CYS A 28 3.41 1.36 8.54
C CYS A 28 3.37 0.45 7.30
N LEU A 29 3.68 0.95 6.11
CA LEU A 29 3.69 0.16 4.87
C LEU A 29 4.81 -0.89 4.85
N VAL A 30 6.00 -0.55 5.36
CA VAL A 30 7.15 -1.48 5.48
C VAL A 30 6.75 -2.65 6.38
N HIS A 31 6.23 -2.34 7.57
CA HIS A 31 5.83 -3.35 8.54
C HIS A 31 4.63 -4.18 8.06
N THR A 32 3.68 -3.55 7.35
CA THR A 32 2.56 -4.27 6.73
C THR A 32 3.07 -5.30 5.72
N THR A 33 4.06 -4.93 4.91
CA THR A 33 4.67 -5.80 3.90
C THR A 33 5.35 -7.00 4.55
N ASN A 34 6.18 -6.76 5.56
CA ASN A 34 6.84 -7.83 6.30
C ASN A 34 5.86 -8.72 7.06
N ASN A 35 4.77 -8.14 7.61
CA ASN A 35 3.68 -8.90 8.22
C ASN A 35 2.95 -9.78 7.20
N ILE A 36 2.76 -9.35 5.96
CA ILE A 36 2.18 -10.19 4.89
C ILE A 36 3.10 -11.36 4.58
N LEU A 37 4.41 -11.08 4.43
CA LEU A 37 5.44 -12.07 4.09
C LEU A 37 5.81 -12.99 5.26
N GLN A 38 5.35 -12.68 6.47
CA GLN A 38 5.66 -13.43 7.70
C GLN A 38 7.17 -13.54 7.99
N ALA A 39 7.95 -12.52 7.61
CA ALA A 39 9.39 -12.44 7.86
C ALA A 39 9.92 -10.99 7.72
N HIS A 40 11.08 -10.72 8.31
CA HIS A 40 11.79 -9.44 8.12
C HIS A 40 12.50 -9.41 6.77
N VAL A 41 11.76 -9.09 5.70
CA VAL A 41 12.28 -9.12 4.33
C VAL A 41 12.77 -7.75 3.88
N TYR A 42 12.04 -6.69 4.24
CA TYR A 42 12.30 -5.34 3.77
C TYR A 42 12.53 -4.35 4.90
N THR A 43 13.43 -3.42 4.65
CA THR A 43 13.73 -2.26 5.48
C THR A 43 13.17 -0.99 4.87
N PHE A 44 13.25 0.11 5.62
CA PHE A 44 12.91 1.44 5.11
C PHE A 44 13.75 1.82 3.87
N ASN A 45 15.02 1.42 3.81
CA ASN A 45 15.89 1.76 2.70
C ASN A 45 15.49 1.00 1.43
N ASP A 46 15.07 -0.26 1.55
CA ASP A 46 14.58 -1.04 0.41
C ASP A 46 13.34 -0.40 -0.21
N PHE A 47 12.43 0.11 0.64
CA PHE A 47 11.25 0.86 0.18
C PHE A 47 11.64 2.17 -0.53
N LYS A 48 12.61 2.91 0.00
CA LYS A 48 13.09 4.15 -0.60
C LYS A 48 13.73 3.89 -1.96
N GLU A 49 14.55 2.84 -2.07
CA GLU A 49 15.16 2.44 -3.34
C GLU A 49 14.10 2.00 -4.35
N CYS A 50 13.10 1.26 -3.90
CA CYS A 50 11.99 0.82 -4.75
C CYS A 50 11.17 2.01 -5.28
N GLU A 51 10.84 2.98 -4.44
CA GLU A 51 10.12 4.20 -4.84
C GLU A 51 10.92 4.98 -5.90
N TYR A 52 12.23 5.16 -5.68
CA TYR A 52 13.11 5.81 -6.65
C TYR A 52 13.15 5.08 -8.00
N LYS A 53 13.20 3.74 -7.99
CA LYS A 53 13.17 2.93 -9.20
C LYS A 53 11.86 3.13 -9.97
N ILE A 54 10.73 3.01 -9.29
CA ILE A 54 9.39 3.20 -9.91
C ILE A 54 9.28 4.59 -10.54
N ASP A 55 9.70 5.63 -9.82
CA ASP A 55 9.64 7.01 -10.32
C ASP A 55 10.54 7.19 -11.56
N SER A 56 11.74 6.61 -11.54
CA SER A 56 12.68 6.67 -12.67
C SER A 56 12.11 5.97 -13.92
N LEU A 57 11.45 4.82 -13.74
CA LEU A 57 10.77 4.12 -14.83
C LEU A 57 9.63 4.96 -15.42
N ASN A 58 8.81 5.58 -14.58
CA ASN A 58 7.71 6.43 -15.05
C ASN A 58 8.21 7.66 -15.84
N ILE A 59 9.34 8.25 -15.46
CA ILE A 59 9.94 9.38 -16.18
C ILE A 59 10.38 8.94 -17.59
N LEU A 60 11.06 7.81 -17.71
CA LEU A 60 11.52 7.27 -18.99
C LEU A 60 10.34 6.92 -19.92
N GLU A 61 9.26 6.37 -19.39
CA GLU A 61 8.04 6.07 -20.18
C GLU A 61 7.38 7.34 -20.73
N ASN A 62 7.35 8.41 -19.94
CA ASN A 62 6.76 9.67 -20.36
C ASN A 62 7.61 10.38 -21.42
N GLU A 63 8.95 10.37 -21.30
CA GLU A 63 9.84 10.90 -22.34
C GLU A 63 9.77 10.11 -23.65
N GLY A 64 9.54 8.80 -23.60
CA GLY A 64 9.31 7.97 -24.79
C GLY A 64 7.99 8.28 -25.51
N ASN A 65 6.95 8.65 -24.76
CA ASN A 65 5.62 8.96 -25.30
C ASN A 65 5.52 10.39 -25.89
N GLU A 66 6.23 11.38 -25.35
CA GLU A 66 6.26 12.73 -25.91
C GLU A 66 6.99 12.81 -27.26
N ASN A 67 8.00 11.97 -27.47
CA ASN A 67 8.74 11.91 -28.73
C ASN A 67 7.95 11.28 -29.90
N HIS A 68 6.79 10.67 -29.64
CA HIS A 68 5.96 10.04 -30.68
C HIS A 68 4.84 10.96 -31.25
N HIS A 69 4.72 12.19 -30.74
CA HIS A 69 3.71 13.17 -31.18
C HIS A 69 4.28 14.33 -32.03
N GLN A 70 5.36 14.11 -32.80
CA GLN A 70 5.83 15.06 -33.81
C GLN A 70 6.13 14.39 -35.16
N THR A 71 5.07 14.00 -35.88
CA THR A 71 5.09 14.00 -37.35
C THR A 71 3.67 14.12 -37.86
N ASN A 72 3.29 15.34 -38.30
CA ASN A 72 2.47 15.64 -39.49
C ASN A 72 1.74 16.99 -39.34
N ASN A 73 2.29 18.06 -39.93
CA ASN A 73 1.73 18.69 -41.13
C ASN A 73 2.37 20.08 -41.40
N ASN A 74 2.69 20.30 -42.69
CA ASN A 74 3.25 21.52 -43.25
C ASN A 74 2.18 22.58 -43.56
N HIS A 75 2.61 23.86 -43.50
CA HIS A 75 2.06 25.10 -44.10
C HIS A 75 0.63 25.54 -43.73
N SER A 76 0.34 26.80 -43.38
CA SER A 76 0.71 28.07 -44.05
C SER A 76 0.62 29.32 -43.13
N ASP A 77 1.52 30.28 -43.37
CA ASP A 77 1.49 31.74 -43.18
C ASP A 77 0.48 32.41 -42.22
N SER A 78 0.99 33.13 -41.20
CA SER A 78 1.19 34.59 -41.26
C SER A 78 1.34 35.25 -39.87
N THR A 79 2.44 36.00 -39.74
CA THR A 79 2.65 37.24 -38.94
C THR A 79 2.59 37.27 -37.40
N ASN A 80 3.77 37.65 -36.88
CA ASN A 80 4.10 38.53 -35.75
C ASN A 80 4.46 37.91 -34.39
N ASN A 81 5.77 37.98 -34.15
CA ASN A 81 6.52 37.63 -32.95
C ASN A 81 6.20 38.56 -31.78
N GLU A 82 6.00 38.00 -30.59
CA GLU A 82 6.96 38.06 -29.46
C GLU A 82 6.32 37.38 -28.24
N GLU A 83 6.46 36.05 -28.12
CA GLU A 83 6.27 35.37 -26.84
C GLU A 83 7.63 34.84 -26.36
N LYS A 84 8.06 35.42 -25.23
CA LYS A 84 9.23 34.99 -24.47
C LYS A 84 9.10 33.51 -24.11
N ASN A 85 10.10 32.75 -24.55
CA ASN A 85 10.35 31.37 -24.18
C ASN A 85 10.31 31.17 -22.65
N ASN A 86 9.24 30.56 -22.13
CA ASN A 86 9.23 29.95 -20.81
C ASN A 86 9.74 28.51 -20.93
N ILE A 87 11.07 28.36 -20.93
CA ILE A 87 11.71 27.08 -20.62
C ILE A 87 11.71 26.96 -19.09
N GLU A 88 10.58 26.52 -18.52
CA GLU A 88 10.48 26.27 -17.08
C GLU A 88 9.47 25.15 -16.80
N SER A 89 9.74 23.92 -17.29
CA SER A 89 8.84 22.77 -17.08
C SER A 89 9.51 21.52 -16.48
N SER A 90 10.84 21.36 -16.56
CA SER A 90 11.49 20.13 -16.07
C SER A 90 12.12 20.22 -14.67
N ASN A 91 12.36 21.43 -14.15
CA ASN A 91 13.04 21.62 -12.85
C ASN A 91 12.13 21.58 -11.62
N THR A 92 10.81 21.72 -11.79
CA THR A 92 9.86 21.77 -10.66
C THR A 92 9.61 20.38 -10.04
N ASN A 93 9.67 19.32 -10.85
CA ASN A 93 9.51 17.95 -10.37
C ASN A 93 10.72 17.51 -9.54
N ILE A 94 11.95 17.60 -10.07
CA ILE A 94 13.19 17.16 -9.38
C ILE A 94 13.39 17.88 -8.03
N PHE A 95 13.13 19.19 -7.96
CA PHE A 95 13.34 19.96 -6.73
C PHE A 95 12.34 19.60 -5.61
N SER A 96 11.12 19.17 -5.96
CA SER A 96 10.14 18.67 -5.00
C SER A 96 10.58 17.33 -4.35
N TYR A 97 11.29 16.49 -5.10
CA TYR A 97 11.79 15.19 -4.63
C TYR A 97 13.06 15.31 -3.79
N ILE A 98 13.98 16.22 -4.14
CA ILE A 98 15.16 16.52 -3.29
C ILE A 98 14.69 16.99 -1.90
N LYS A 99 13.59 17.76 -1.83
CA LYS A 99 12.99 18.20 -0.56
C LYS A 99 12.31 17.06 0.22
N ARG A 100 11.73 16.04 -0.44
CA ARG A 100 11.20 14.80 0.19
C ARG A 100 12.31 13.87 0.71
N GLY A 101 13.47 13.85 0.06
CA GLY A 101 14.63 13.03 0.43
C GLY A 101 15.22 13.35 1.81
N MET A 102 15.04 14.58 2.30
CA MET A 102 15.54 15.03 3.61
C MET A 102 14.59 14.71 4.78
N TYR A 103 13.30 14.43 4.53
CA TYR A 103 12.28 14.23 5.59
C TYR A 103 11.23 13.15 5.25
N SER A 104 11.61 12.06 4.59
CA SER A 104 10.66 10.97 4.31
C SER A 104 10.30 10.22 5.61
N PHE A 105 9.15 10.55 6.19
CA PHE A 105 8.67 9.99 7.46
C PHE A 105 8.13 8.55 7.33
N GLY A 106 7.97 8.01 6.12
CA GLY A 106 7.40 6.66 5.90
C GLY A 106 6.11 6.60 5.09
N ASN A 107 5.66 7.73 4.53
CA ASN A 107 4.45 7.81 3.71
C ASN A 107 4.72 7.36 2.26
N PHE A 108 5.07 6.08 2.11
CA PHE A 108 5.33 5.47 0.81
C PHE A 108 4.07 5.38 -0.05
N ASN A 109 4.23 5.47 -1.37
CA ASN A 109 3.15 5.20 -2.31
C ASN A 109 2.77 3.70 -2.29
N ILE A 110 1.46 3.40 -2.46
CA ILE A 110 0.97 2.03 -2.58
C ILE A 110 1.58 1.28 -3.78
N SER A 111 2.02 2.00 -4.83
CA SER A 111 2.72 1.39 -5.97
C SER A 111 3.97 0.59 -5.56
N VAL A 112 4.65 1.02 -4.48
CA VAL A 112 5.78 0.27 -3.91
C VAL A 112 5.31 -1.09 -3.41
N LEU A 113 4.15 -1.15 -2.74
CA LEU A 113 3.57 -2.42 -2.28
C LEU A 113 3.21 -3.32 -3.46
N TYR A 114 2.57 -2.78 -4.50
CA TYR A 114 2.26 -3.53 -5.72
C TYR A 114 3.52 -4.16 -6.32
N PHE A 115 4.58 -3.37 -6.49
CA PHE A 115 5.84 -3.86 -7.03
C PHE A 115 6.45 -4.98 -6.18
N LEU A 116 6.52 -4.79 -4.85
CA LEU A 116 7.13 -5.75 -3.96
C LEU A 116 6.31 -7.03 -3.81
N MET A 117 4.97 -6.95 -3.82
CA MET A 117 4.09 -8.14 -3.79
C MET A 117 4.21 -8.93 -5.09
N ASN A 118 4.24 -8.25 -6.25
CA ASN A 118 4.46 -8.92 -7.54
C ASN A 118 5.81 -9.66 -7.58
N LYS A 119 6.88 -9.09 -7.01
CA LYS A 119 8.18 -9.77 -6.88
C LYS A 119 8.10 -11.09 -6.09
N HIS A 120 7.10 -11.23 -5.21
CA HIS A 120 6.83 -12.43 -4.43
C HIS A 120 5.69 -13.28 -5.03
N ASN A 121 5.33 -13.08 -6.30
CA ASN A 121 4.22 -13.75 -6.98
C ASN A 121 2.87 -13.60 -6.25
N MET A 122 2.66 -12.45 -5.60
CA MET A 122 1.41 -12.10 -4.93
C MET A 122 0.71 -11.00 -5.72
N GLU A 123 -0.47 -11.31 -6.23
CA GLU A 123 -1.33 -10.34 -6.90
C GLU A 123 -2.08 -9.50 -5.86
N LEU A 124 -2.17 -8.19 -6.09
CA LEU A 124 -2.98 -7.28 -5.29
C LEU A 124 -4.20 -6.85 -6.10
N GLN A 125 -5.38 -7.09 -5.55
CA GLN A 125 -6.64 -6.63 -6.13
C GLN A 125 -7.19 -5.47 -5.31
N TRP A 126 -7.47 -4.36 -5.98
CA TRP A 126 -8.07 -3.19 -5.35
C TRP A 126 -9.58 -3.38 -5.22
N VAL A 127 -10.10 -3.21 -4.01
CA VAL A 127 -11.54 -3.21 -3.74
C VAL A 127 -11.99 -1.77 -3.55
N ASP A 128 -12.94 -1.30 -4.37
CA ASP A 128 -13.45 0.06 -4.30
C ASP A 128 -14.33 0.24 -3.04
N ASN A 129 -14.13 1.37 -2.34
CA ASN A 129 -14.98 1.76 -1.21
C ASN A 129 -16.47 1.85 -1.59
N LYS A 130 -16.81 2.19 -2.84
CA LYS A 130 -18.19 2.18 -3.33
C LYS A 130 -18.77 0.78 -3.33
N GLU A 131 -18.00 -0.22 -3.75
CA GLU A 131 -18.41 -1.63 -3.73
C GLU A 131 -18.62 -2.11 -2.29
N ILE A 132 -17.69 -1.79 -1.40
CA ILE A 132 -17.79 -2.07 0.05
C ILE A 132 -19.06 -1.44 0.61
N CYS A 133 -19.28 -0.14 0.38
CA CYS A 133 -20.46 0.58 0.83
C CYS A 133 -21.77 0.01 0.27
N GLN A 134 -21.77 -0.45 -0.98
CA GLN A 134 -22.94 -1.07 -1.60
C GLN A 134 -23.28 -2.40 -0.91
N LYS A 135 -22.29 -3.29 -0.75
CA LYS A 135 -22.43 -4.54 -0.01
C LYS A 135 -22.96 -4.32 1.42
N LEU A 136 -22.44 -3.30 2.11
CA LEU A 136 -22.90 -2.96 3.47
C LEU A 136 -24.35 -2.48 3.52
N LYS A 137 -24.84 -1.77 2.50
CA LYS A 137 -26.22 -1.26 2.44
C LYS A 137 -27.24 -2.34 2.10
N ASP A 138 -26.86 -3.28 1.24
CA ASP A 138 -27.76 -4.34 0.77
C ASP A 138 -28.06 -5.35 1.88
N HIS A 139 -27.14 -5.54 2.83
CA HIS A 139 -27.34 -6.41 3.98
C HIS A 139 -27.86 -5.64 5.20
N LYS A 140 -29.17 -5.39 5.24
CA LYS A 140 -29.86 -4.59 6.27
C LYS A 140 -29.61 -5.00 7.74
N ASN A 141 -29.12 -6.21 8.02
CA ASN A 141 -28.89 -6.72 9.38
C ASN A 141 -27.51 -7.39 9.62
N SER A 142 -26.63 -7.55 8.61
CA SER A 142 -25.26 -8.05 8.83
C SER A 142 -24.29 -7.56 7.75
N ALA A 143 -23.24 -6.86 8.14
CA ALA A 143 -22.18 -6.40 7.25
C ALA A 143 -21.30 -7.56 6.73
N ILE A 144 -21.81 -8.39 5.80
CA ILE A 144 -21.00 -9.43 5.14
C ILE A 144 -20.32 -8.80 3.92
N LEU A 145 -19.00 -8.63 4.01
CA LEU A 145 -18.18 -8.15 2.89
C LEU A 145 -17.66 -9.29 2.02
N PHE A 146 -17.37 -10.43 2.65
CA PHE A 146 -16.85 -11.64 2.03
C PHE A 146 -17.58 -12.84 2.62
N ASN A 147 -17.95 -13.81 1.78
CA ASN A 147 -18.61 -15.03 2.22
C ASN A 147 -17.60 -16.11 2.65
N ASP A 148 -18.09 -17.20 3.23
CA ASP A 148 -17.24 -18.29 3.72
C ASP A 148 -16.43 -18.97 2.61
N GLU A 149 -16.94 -19.04 1.39
CA GLU A 149 -16.22 -19.61 0.26
C GLU A 149 -14.97 -18.78 -0.08
N GLN A 150 -15.13 -17.46 -0.16
CA GLN A 150 -14.03 -16.52 -0.39
C GLN A 150 -13.01 -16.53 0.75
N LEU A 151 -13.46 -16.52 2.00
CA LEU A 151 -12.57 -16.55 3.17
C LEU A 151 -11.82 -17.89 3.30
N ASN A 152 -12.42 -18.99 2.84
CA ASN A 152 -11.81 -20.31 2.86
C ASN A 152 -10.92 -20.61 1.65
N ASP A 153 -10.96 -19.78 0.61
CA ASP A 153 -10.03 -19.87 -0.52
C ASP A 153 -8.57 -19.95 -0.04
N LYS A 154 -7.82 -20.86 -0.63
CA LYS A 154 -6.39 -21.07 -0.35
C LYS A 154 -5.51 -20.04 -1.05
N THR A 155 -6.01 -19.43 -2.11
CA THR A 155 -5.30 -18.37 -2.86
C THR A 155 -5.40 -17.02 -2.17
N LEU A 156 -6.49 -16.77 -1.42
CA LEU A 156 -6.66 -15.57 -0.63
C LEU A 156 -5.86 -15.64 0.68
N ILE A 157 -4.73 -14.96 0.70
CA ILE A 157 -3.79 -15.01 1.82
C ILE A 157 -3.91 -13.82 2.78
N ALA A 158 -4.34 -12.65 2.32
CA ALA A 158 -4.34 -11.44 3.11
C ALA A 158 -5.35 -10.39 2.60
N PHE A 159 -5.83 -9.55 3.52
CA PHE A 159 -6.42 -8.26 3.22
C PHE A 159 -5.45 -7.16 3.65
N ILE A 160 -5.41 -6.07 2.89
CA ILE A 160 -4.58 -4.90 3.17
C ILE A 160 -5.51 -3.72 3.34
N ILE A 161 -5.44 -3.08 4.51
CA ILE A 161 -6.37 -2.04 4.89
C ILE A 161 -5.60 -0.73 5.00
N ASN A 162 -6.06 0.25 4.24
CA ASN A 162 -5.60 1.63 4.28
C ASN A 162 -6.64 2.49 5.01
N ILE A 163 -6.33 2.93 6.23
CA ILE A 163 -7.20 3.82 7.00
C ILE A 163 -6.57 5.19 7.17
N VAL A 164 -7.39 6.24 7.17
CA VAL A 164 -6.94 7.57 7.58
C VAL A 164 -7.04 7.64 9.11
N LYS A 165 -5.90 7.79 9.80
CA LYS A 165 -5.83 8.06 11.24
C LYS A 165 -5.71 9.58 11.45
N LEU A 166 -6.55 10.12 12.34
CA LEU A 166 -6.44 11.49 12.85
C LEU A 166 -5.40 11.53 13.97
N LYS A 167 -4.51 12.53 13.98
CA LYS A 167 -3.66 12.83 15.14
C LYS A 167 -3.53 14.34 15.38
N PHE A 168 -3.57 14.70 16.68
CA PHE A 168 -3.27 16.00 17.28
C PHE A 168 -4.17 17.16 16.79
N PHE A 169 -5.08 17.62 17.67
CA PHE A 169 -6.01 18.75 17.46
C PHE A 169 -6.77 18.75 16.11
N ASP A 170 -7.03 17.58 15.52
CA ASP A 170 -7.70 17.43 14.21
C ASP A 170 -6.99 18.09 13.01
N ILE A 171 -5.70 18.47 13.14
CA ILE A 171 -4.98 19.24 12.10
C ILE A 171 -4.20 18.32 11.13
N TYR A 172 -3.94 17.05 11.49
CA TYR A 172 -3.10 16.17 10.69
C TYR A 172 -3.74 14.80 10.41
N HIS A 173 -3.98 14.54 9.12
CA HIS A 173 -4.41 13.24 8.59
C HIS A 173 -3.19 12.40 8.20
N HIS A 174 -3.07 11.20 8.76
CA HIS A 174 -2.03 10.24 8.40
C HIS A 174 -2.65 8.94 7.90
N ARG A 175 -2.20 8.45 6.73
CA ARG A 175 -2.61 7.13 6.22
C ARG A 175 -1.88 6.02 6.96
N HIS A 176 -2.61 5.05 7.47
CA HIS A 176 -2.07 3.91 8.18
C HIS A 176 -2.46 2.63 7.44
N PHE A 177 -1.44 1.88 7.05
CA PHE A 177 -1.59 0.56 6.48
C PHE A 177 -1.46 -0.51 7.56
N TYR A 178 -2.30 -1.52 7.47
CA TYR A 178 -2.15 -2.79 8.19
C TYR A 178 -2.72 -3.95 7.38
N THR A 179 -2.44 -5.18 7.80
CA THR A 179 -2.95 -6.38 7.13
C THR A 179 -3.77 -7.26 8.07
N ILE A 180 -4.75 -7.95 7.49
CA ILE A 180 -5.37 -9.14 8.06
C ILE A 180 -4.82 -10.33 7.27
N ARG A 181 -4.10 -11.25 7.93
CA ARG A 181 -3.34 -12.32 7.28
C ARG A 181 -3.86 -13.70 7.71
N LYS A 182 -4.07 -14.60 6.74
CA LYS A 182 -4.45 -16.00 6.97
C LYS A 182 -3.24 -16.89 7.23
N ILE A 183 -3.07 -17.39 8.44
CA ILE A 183 -1.92 -18.22 8.84
C ILE A 183 -2.47 -19.51 9.43
N SER A 184 -2.11 -20.66 8.84
CA SER A 184 -2.64 -21.97 9.25
C SER A 184 -4.18 -21.99 9.36
N ASP A 185 -4.86 -21.49 8.32
CA ASP A 185 -6.32 -21.32 8.21
C ASP A 185 -6.99 -20.42 9.27
N SER A 186 -6.21 -19.68 10.05
CA SER A 186 -6.72 -18.73 11.04
C SER A 186 -6.42 -17.31 10.59
N TRP A 187 -7.36 -16.39 10.78
CA TRP A 187 -7.20 -15.00 10.38
C TRP A 187 -6.66 -14.14 11.52
N PHE A 188 -5.58 -13.41 11.27
CA PHE A 188 -4.92 -12.56 12.25
C PHE A 188 -4.90 -11.11 11.79
N LYS A 189 -5.34 -10.19 12.65
CA LYS A 189 -5.09 -8.76 12.46
C LYS A 189 -3.66 -8.45 12.87
N LEU A 190 -2.84 -8.06 11.90
CA LEU A 190 -1.44 -7.68 12.06
C LEU A 190 -1.28 -6.17 11.83
N ASP A 191 -1.92 -5.39 12.72
CA ASP A 191 -1.73 -3.95 12.76
C ASP A 191 -0.47 -3.63 13.55
N SER A 192 0.54 -3.12 12.84
CA SER A 192 1.85 -2.79 13.40
C SER A 192 1.79 -1.70 14.48
N SER A 193 0.69 -0.96 14.61
CA SER A 193 0.47 -0.05 15.75
C SER A 193 0.08 -0.76 17.06
N LEU A 194 -0.28 -2.05 17.01
CA LEU A 194 -0.56 -2.89 18.17
C LEU A 194 0.72 -3.46 18.78
N ASN A 195 0.58 -4.02 19.98
CA ASN A 195 1.68 -4.69 20.68
C ASN A 195 1.85 -6.16 20.30
N LYS A 196 0.82 -6.79 19.73
CA LYS A 196 0.82 -8.21 19.36
C LYS A 196 -0.25 -8.48 18.28
N PRO A 197 -0.15 -9.59 17.53
CA PRO A 197 -1.22 -10.08 16.66
C PRO A 197 -2.51 -10.32 17.43
N ILE A 198 -3.64 -10.11 16.75
CA ILE A 198 -4.97 -10.43 17.27
C ILE A 198 -5.55 -11.53 16.38
N LEU A 199 -5.85 -12.70 16.96
CA LEU A 199 -6.67 -13.73 16.32
C LEU A 199 -8.09 -13.19 16.15
N LEU A 200 -8.62 -13.25 14.93
CA LEU A 200 -10.00 -12.87 14.65
C LEU A 200 -10.94 -14.04 14.93
N PRO A 201 -12.15 -13.78 15.46
CA PRO A 201 -13.13 -14.81 15.74
C PRO A 201 -13.61 -15.49 14.46
N THR A 202 -14.00 -16.75 14.59
CA THR A 202 -14.69 -17.52 13.55
C THR A 202 -16.20 -17.40 13.70
N ASN A 203 -16.97 -17.84 12.69
CA ASN A 203 -18.44 -17.83 12.77
C ASN A 203 -18.98 -18.62 13.99
N LYS A 204 -18.23 -19.61 14.49
CA LYS A 204 -18.59 -20.39 15.69
C LYS A 204 -18.44 -19.59 16.99
N ASP A 205 -17.58 -18.57 16.99
CA ASP A 205 -17.31 -17.74 18.18
C ASP A 205 -18.36 -16.62 18.35
N VAL A 206 -19.12 -16.33 17.30
CA VAL A 206 -20.07 -15.21 17.21
C VAL A 206 -21.54 -15.68 17.25
N SER A 207 -21.78 -16.98 17.08
CA SER A 207 -23.08 -17.65 17.21
C SER A 207 -23.43 -17.95 18.66
#